data_AF-A0AAD5H227-F1
#
_entry.id   AF-A0AAD5H227-F1
#
_cell.length_a   1.000
_cell.length_b   1.000
_cell.length_c   1.000
_cell.angle_alpha   90.00
_cell.angle_beta   90.00
_cell.angle_gamma   90.00
#
_symmetry.space_group_name_H-M   'P 1'
#
loop_
_entity.id
_entity.type
_entity.pdbx_description
1 polymer ?
#
loop_
_entity_poly.entity_id
_entity_poly.type
_entity_poly.pdbx_seq_one_letter_code
_entity_poly.pdbx_strand_id
1 'polypeptide(L)'
;MGRQLYEAAANGSIDFKAQLLALHRELVANVLELVTVLVDKPSLWARQVENVGAVLRNMQHLCNLLRPTQARQTLLHTLQEEVAARRAATQELRDKVAQAEAALSGGAEQLEAAAAELQRAAAAAARAAAT
;
A
#
# COMPACT_ATOMS: atom_id res chain seq x y z
N MET A 1 30.62 3.33 23.29
CA MET A 1 29.54 4.30 22.99
C MET A 1 30.04 5.22 21.88
N GLY A 2 29.62 4.97 20.63
CA GLY A 2 30.09 5.74 19.48
C GLY A 2 29.45 7.13 19.43
N ARG A 3 30.26 8.14 19.10
CA ARG A 3 29.85 9.55 18.96
C ARG A 3 28.64 9.64 18.01
N GLN A 4 27.52 10.18 18.50
CA GLN A 4 26.38 10.52 17.66
C GLN A 4 26.77 11.71 16.79
N LEU A 5 26.67 11.53 15.48
CA LEU A 5 27.06 12.53 14.48
C LEU A 5 25.86 13.33 13.94
N TYR A 6 24.65 13.08 14.46
CA TYR A 6 23.43 13.73 14.00
C TYR A 6 22.88 14.67 15.08
N GLU A 7 22.56 15.91 14.70
CA GLU A 7 22.02 16.92 15.61
C GLU A 7 20.49 16.96 15.51
N ALA A 8 19.77 16.74 16.60
CA ALA A 8 18.32 16.95 16.60
C ALA A 8 18.03 18.44 16.38
N ALA A 9 17.07 18.77 15.51
CA ALA A 9 16.69 20.16 15.31
C ALA A 9 16.07 20.72 16.61
N ALA A 10 16.05 22.04 16.77
CA ALA A 10 15.62 22.74 17.99
C ALA A 10 14.19 22.41 18.48
N ASN A 11 13.39 21.75 17.63
CA ASN A 11 12.03 21.27 17.89
C ASN A 11 11.96 19.78 18.30
N GLY A 12 13.10 19.09 18.44
CA GLY A 12 13.18 17.66 18.71
C GLY A 12 12.82 16.75 17.53
N SER A 13 12.53 17.31 16.34
CA SER A 13 12.33 16.52 15.12
C SER A 13 13.66 16.31 14.40
N ILE A 14 13.88 15.08 13.95
CA ILE A 14 15.07 14.71 13.18
C ILE A 14 14.67 14.77 11.71
N ASP A 15 15.30 15.65 10.93
CA ASP A 15 15.23 15.56 9.47
C ASP A 15 16.11 14.40 9.00
N PHE A 16 15.53 13.20 9.00
CA PHE A 16 16.21 11.98 8.60
C PHE A 16 16.84 12.08 7.20
N LYS A 17 16.22 12.82 6.28
CA LYS A 17 16.71 12.94 4.90
C LYS A 17 17.98 13.79 4.86
N ALA A 18 17.95 14.97 5.47
CA ALA A 18 19.12 15.86 5.51
C ALA A 18 20.30 15.22 6.25
N GLN A 19 20.03 14.56 7.38
CA GLN A 19 21.04 13.89 8.21
C GLN A 19 21.69 12.71 7.47
N LEU A 20 20.87 11.89 6.81
CA LEU A 20 21.38 10.75 6.05
C LEU A 20 22.20 11.21 4.83
N LEU A 21 21.79 12.31 4.20
CA LEU A 21 22.55 12.91 3.09
C LEU A 21 23.90 13.48 3.56
N ALA A 22 23.94 14.11 4.73
CA ALA A 22 25.18 14.61 5.34
C ALA A 22 26.13 13.45 5.65
N LEU A 23 25.65 12.41 6.32
CA LEU A 23 26.44 11.20 6.62
C LEU A 23 26.88 10.47 5.34
N HIS A 24 26.06 10.46 4.30
CA HIS A 24 26.46 9.89 3.01
C HIS A 24 27.62 10.65 2.38
N ARG A 25 27.60 11.99 2.41
CA ARG A 25 28.72 12.82 1.93
C ARG A 25 29.98 12.58 2.75
N GLU A 26 29.85 12.46 4.07
CA GLU A 26 30.95 12.13 4.99
C GLU A 26 31.50 10.71 4.73
N LEU A 27 30.64 9.74 4.43
CA LEU A 27 31.04 8.39 4.05
C LEU A 27 31.87 8.39 2.76
N VAL A 28 31.41 9.10 1.73
CA VAL A 28 32.12 9.20 0.44
C VAL A 28 33.50 9.85 0.63
N ALA A 29 33.59 10.92 1.43
CA ALA A 29 34.87 11.55 1.75
C ALA A 29 35.83 10.58 2.47
N ASN A 30 35.35 9.87 3.49
CA ASN A 30 36.15 8.88 4.23
C ASN A 30 36.61 7.71 3.35
N VAL A 31 35.78 7.25 2.40
CA VAL A 31 36.16 6.21 1.45
C VAL A 31 37.23 6.72 0.48
N LEU A 32 37.11 7.96 0.00
CA LEU A 32 38.13 8.56 -0.86
C LEU A 32 39.46 8.69 -0.12
N GLU A 33 39.44 9.16 1.13
CA GLU A 33 40.64 9.21 1.98
C GLU A 33 41.24 7.82 2.23
N LEU A 34 40.41 6.80 2.45
CA LEU A 34 40.90 5.42 2.59
C LEU A 34 41.64 4.96 1.34
N VAL A 35 41.10 5.23 0.15
CA VAL A 35 41.77 4.89 -1.12
C VAL A 35 43.11 5.62 -1.24
N THR A 36 43.15 6.91 -0.92
CA THR A 36 44.40 7.70 -0.93
C THR A 36 45.42 7.16 0.06
N VAL A 37 45.00 6.83 1.29
CA VAL A 37 45.88 6.26 2.33
C VAL A 37 46.43 4.90 1.91
N LEU A 38 45.64 4.06 1.23
CA LEU A 38 46.10 2.77 0.73
C LEU A 38 47.18 2.90 -0.35
N VAL A 39 47.15 3.98 -1.14
CA VAL A 39 48.17 4.27 -2.16
C VAL A 39 49.43 4.87 -1.53
N ASP A 40 49.29 5.87 -0.66
CA ASP A 40 50.43 6.63 -0.13
C ASP A 40 51.10 5.97 1.08
N LYS A 41 50.29 5.49 2.05
CA LYS A 41 50.76 4.97 3.35
C LYS A 41 49.84 3.85 3.85
N PRO A 42 49.99 2.62 3.32
CA PRO A 42 49.09 1.52 3.63
C PRO A 42 49.09 1.12 5.11
N SER A 43 50.06 1.53 5.94
CA SER A 43 50.07 1.25 7.38
C SER A 43 48.97 1.96 8.18
N LEU A 44 48.36 3.02 7.64
CA LEU A 44 47.34 3.83 8.33
C LEU A 44 45.89 3.43 7.99
N TRP A 45 45.69 2.36 7.23
CA TRP A 45 44.37 1.91 6.77
C TRP A 45 43.37 1.67 7.90
N ALA A 46 43.84 1.11 9.02
CA ALA A 46 42.99 0.67 10.13
C ALA A 46 42.17 1.82 10.73
N ARG A 47 42.78 3.00 10.88
CA ARG A 47 42.11 4.20 11.41
C ARG A 47 41.02 4.70 10.48
N GLN A 48 41.25 4.63 9.17
CA GLN A 48 40.27 5.10 8.19
C GLN A 48 39.11 4.11 8.04
N VAL A 49 39.36 2.82 8.20
CA VAL A 49 38.29 1.81 8.30
C VAL A 49 37.45 2.00 9.57
N GLU A 50 38.06 2.35 10.71
CA GLU A 50 37.31 2.69 11.92
C GLU A 50 36.39 3.90 11.72
N ASN A 51 36.87 4.94 11.03
CA ASN A 51 36.08 6.13 10.70
C ASN A 51 34.89 5.78 9.80
N VAL A 52 35.11 5.02 8.73
CA VAL A 52 34.05 4.50 7.86
C VAL A 52 33.04 3.69 8.67
N GLY A 53 33.52 2.80 9.54
CA GLY A 53 32.67 2.00 10.42
C GLY A 53 31.85 2.85 11.39
N ALA A 54 32.39 3.97 11.87
CA ALA A 54 31.66 4.90 12.74
C ALA A 54 30.53 5.62 12.01
N VAL A 55 30.75 6.06 10.76
CA VAL A 55 29.72 6.68 9.93
C VAL A 55 28.60 5.68 9.61
N LEU A 56 28.94 4.45 9.23
CA LEU A 56 27.96 3.40 8.93
C LEU A 56 27.09 3.03 10.13
N ARG A 57 27.68 2.94 11.35
CA ARG A 57 26.90 2.73 12.59
C ARG A 57 25.92 3.86 12.86
N ASN A 58 26.32 5.11 12.61
CA ASN A 58 25.43 6.27 12.75
C ASN A 58 24.28 6.25 11.73
N MET A 59 24.57 5.90 10.47
CA MET A 59 23.54 5.72 9.44
C MET A 59 22.55 4.61 9.82
N GLN A 60 23.05 3.46 10.28
CA GLN A 60 22.19 2.36 10.76
C GLN A 60 21.30 2.81 11.92
N HIS A 61 21.83 3.61 12.84
CA HIS A 61 21.05 4.11 13.96
C HIS A 61 19.91 5.03 13.49
N LEU A 62 20.17 5.94 12.54
CA LEU A 62 19.14 6.79 11.93
C LEU A 62 18.06 5.95 11.23
N CYS A 63 18.46 4.94 10.46
CA CYS A 63 17.51 4.00 9.85
C CYS A 63 16.66 3.29 10.92
N ASN A 64 17.27 2.89 12.03
CA ASN A 64 16.55 2.25 13.14
C ASN A 64 15.51 3.17 13.78
N LEU A 65 15.81 4.48 13.89
CA LEU A 65 14.88 5.48 14.39
C LEU A 65 13.74 5.79 13.41
N LEU A 66 13.94 5.56 12.10
CA LEU A 66 12.90 5.74 11.08
C LEU A 66 11.89 4.57 11.05
N ARG A 67 12.27 3.38 11.53
CA ARG A 67 11.44 2.16 11.47
C ARG A 67 10.01 2.33 12.01
N PRO A 68 9.76 3.00 13.16
CA PRO A 68 8.40 3.18 13.66
C PRO A 68 7.54 4.04 12.73
N THR A 69 8.10 5.11 12.16
CA THR A 69 7.38 5.98 11.20
C THR A 69 7.07 5.22 9.91
N GLN A 70 8.03 4.45 9.41
CA GLN A 70 7.84 3.60 8.24
C GLN A 70 6.74 2.55 8.46
N ALA A 71 6.73 1.88 9.62
CA ALA A 71 5.70 0.89 9.97
C ALA A 71 4.30 1.52 10.00
N ARG A 72 4.18 2.74 10.55
CA ARG A 72 2.91 3.50 10.56
C ARG A 72 2.46 3.86 9.14
N GLN A 73 3.36 4.33 8.29
CA GLN A 73 3.05 4.65 6.90
C GLN A 73 2.63 3.40 6.11
N THR A 74 3.33 2.28 6.33
CA THR A 74 3.00 0.99 5.71
C THR A 74 1.61 0.52 6.15
N LEU A 75 1.31 0.56 7.45
CA LEU A 75 0.00 0.21 7.98
C LEU A 75 -1.11 1.09 7.41
N LEU A 76 -0.88 2.41 7.34
CA LEU A 76 -1.85 3.35 6.78
C LEU A 76 -2.14 3.05 5.31
N HIS A 77 -1.10 2.75 4.52
CA HIS A 77 -1.26 2.38 3.12
C HIS A 77 -2.07 1.08 2.97
N THR A 78 -1.72 0.02 3.70
CA THR A 78 -2.48 -1.23 3.68
C THR A 78 -3.94 -1.03 4.08
N LEU A 79 -4.22 -0.23 5.12
CA LEU A 79 -5.59 0.06 5.53
C LEU A 79 -6.37 0.84 4.47
N GLN A 80 -5.73 1.74 3.73
CA GLN A 80 -6.37 2.45 2.62
C GLN A 80 -6.76 1.49 1.48
N GLU A 81 -5.88 0.55 1.15
CA GLU A 81 -6.15 -0.50 0.16
C GLU A 81 -7.31 -1.39 0.60
N GLU A 82 -7.32 -1.83 1.86
CA GLU A 82 -8.39 -2.64 2.43
C GLU A 82 -9.75 -1.91 2.40
N VAL A 83 -9.77 -0.61 2.71
CA VAL A 83 -10.99 0.20 2.64
C VAL A 83 -11.46 0.34 1.19
N ALA A 84 -10.54 0.58 0.25
CA ALA A 84 -10.88 0.67 -1.17
C ALA A 84 -11.46 -0.65 -1.71
N ALA A 85 -10.83 -1.78 -1.39
CA ALA A 85 -11.28 -3.11 -1.76
C ALA A 85 -12.67 -3.42 -1.19
N ARG A 86 -12.91 -3.13 0.10
CA ARG A 86 -14.23 -3.33 0.72
C ARG A 86 -15.32 -2.46 0.09
N ARG A 87 -15.01 -1.22 -0.26
CA ARG A 87 -15.96 -0.34 -0.96
C ARG A 87 -16.30 -0.87 -2.34
N ALA A 88 -15.30 -1.33 -3.10
CA ALA A 88 -15.52 -1.94 -4.41
C ALA A 88 -16.39 -3.20 -4.31
N ALA A 89 -16.08 -4.11 -3.39
CA ALA A 89 -16.87 -5.31 -3.15
C ALA A 89 -18.32 -5.00 -2.72
N THR A 90 -18.50 -3.99 -1.87
CA THR A 90 -19.85 -3.54 -1.47
C THR A 90 -20.63 -2.99 -2.66
N GLN A 91 -19.99 -2.24 -3.55
CA GLN A 91 -20.64 -1.72 -4.76
C GLN A 91 -21.01 -2.86 -5.71
N GLU A 92 -20.10 -3.81 -5.94
CA GLU A 92 -20.38 -4.99 -6.77
C GLU A 92 -21.56 -5.81 -6.23
N LEU A 93 -21.65 -5.99 -4.91
CA LEU A 93 -22.80 -6.65 -4.29
C LEU A 93 -24.10 -5.88 -4.51
N ARG A 94 -24.09 -4.55 -4.37
CA ARG A 94 -25.28 -3.73 -4.65
C ARG A 94 -25.71 -3.83 -6.10
N ASP A 95 -24.77 -3.82 -7.03
CA ASP A 95 -25.05 -3.93 -8.47
C ASP A 95 -25.67 -5.30 -8.78
N LYS A 96 -25.14 -6.38 -8.18
CA LYS A 96 -25.70 -7.74 -8.32
C LYS A 96 -27.09 -7.87 -7.72
N VAL A 97 -27.36 -7.25 -6.57
CA VAL A 97 -28.70 -7.23 -5.95
C VAL A 97 -29.68 -6.50 -6.85
N ALA A 98 -29.33 -5.33 -7.38
CA ALA A 98 -30.18 -4.58 -8.31
C ALA A 98 -30.48 -5.39 -9.59
N GLN A 99 -29.49 -6.10 -10.13
CA GLN A 99 -29.68 -6.99 -11.27
C GLN A 99 -30.62 -8.16 -10.94
N ALA A 100 -30.47 -8.77 -9.77
CA ALA A 100 -31.34 -9.85 -9.32
C ALA A 100 -32.78 -9.37 -9.11
N GLU A 101 -32.99 -8.20 -8.52
CA GLU A 101 -34.31 -7.59 -8.36
C GLU A 101 -34.97 -7.31 -9.71
N ALA A 102 -34.24 -6.73 -10.66
CA ALA A 102 -34.74 -6.48 -12.02
C ALA A 102 -35.07 -7.80 -12.78
N ALA A 103 -34.26 -8.84 -12.59
CA ALA A 103 -34.51 -10.14 -13.19
C ALA A 103 -35.74 -10.82 -12.58
N LEU A 104 -35.93 -10.70 -11.25
CA LEU A 104 -37.10 -11.25 -10.56
C LEU A 104 -38.39 -10.52 -10.94
N SER A 105 -38.37 -9.18 -11.05
CA SER A 105 -39.54 -8.42 -11.50
C SER A 105 -39.91 -8.75 -12.94
N GLY A 106 -38.91 -8.82 -13.84
CA GLY A 106 -39.15 -9.21 -15.22
C GLY A 106 -39.67 -10.65 -15.35
N GLY A 107 -39.16 -11.58 -14.53
CA GLY A 107 -39.66 -12.95 -14.47
C GLY A 107 -41.11 -13.03 -13.96
N ALA A 108 -41.47 -12.23 -12.95
CA ALA A 108 -42.85 -12.16 -12.44
C ALA A 108 -43.81 -11.63 -13.52
N GLU A 109 -43.44 -10.57 -14.24
CA GLU A 109 -44.25 -10.02 -15.34
C GLU A 109 -44.43 -11.04 -16.48
N GLN A 110 -43.39 -11.81 -16.82
CA GLN A 110 -43.48 -12.87 -17.83
C GLN A 110 -44.41 -14.01 -17.42
N LEU A 111 -44.38 -14.40 -16.14
CA LEU A 111 -45.28 -15.43 -15.61
C LEU A 111 -46.74 -14.96 -15.59
N GLU A 112 -46.99 -13.70 -15.24
CA GLU A 112 -48.33 -13.11 -15.32
C GLU A 112 -48.85 -13.06 -16.77
N ALA A 113 -48.00 -12.67 -17.72
CA ALA A 113 -48.33 -12.66 -19.14
C ALA A 113 -48.65 -14.08 -19.66
N ALA A 114 -47.82 -15.07 -19.33
CA ALA A 114 -48.04 -16.46 -19.72
C ALA A 114 -49.31 -17.05 -19.10
N ALA A 115 -49.60 -16.73 -17.84
CA ALA A 115 -50.84 -17.14 -17.17
C ALA A 115 -52.08 -16.53 -17.84
N ALA A 116 -52.03 -15.25 -18.23
CA ALA A 116 -53.10 -14.58 -18.95
C ALA A 116 -53.35 -15.18 -20.34
N GLU A 117 -52.29 -15.57 -21.07
CA GLU A 117 -52.42 -16.26 -22.36
C GLU A 117 -53.03 -17.65 -22.22
N LEU A 118 -52.61 -18.43 -21.22
CA LEU A 118 -53.20 -19.73 -20.90
C LEU A 118 -54.69 -19.62 -20.55
N GLN A 119 -55.08 -18.61 -19.75
CA GLN A 119 -56.48 -18.35 -19.43
C GLN A 119 -57.31 -17.97 -20.67
N ARG A 120 -56.75 -17.15 -21.58
CA ARG A 120 -57.42 -16.81 -22.85
C ARG A 120 -57.57 -18.02 -23.77
N ALA A 121 -56.54 -18.86 -23.87
CA ALA A 121 -56.58 -20.10 -24.64
C ALA A 121 -57.61 -21.09 -24.07
N ALA A 122 -57.67 -21.24 -22.75
CA ALA A 122 -58.67 -22.07 -22.09
C ALA A 122 -60.10 -21.55 -22.31
N ALA A 123 -60.32 -20.23 -22.25
CA ALA A 123 -61.62 -19.62 -22.51
C ALA A 123 -62.05 -19.76 -23.99
N ALA A 124 -61.10 -19.71 -24.93
CA ALA A 124 -61.36 -19.94 -26.35
C ALA A 124 -61.70 -21.42 -26.64
N ALA A 125 -60.98 -22.35 -26.03
CA ALA A 125 -61.25 -23.79 -26.14
C ALA A 125 -62.63 -24.15 -25.54
N ALA A 126 -63.00 -23.55 -24.40
CA ALA A 126 -64.31 -23.74 -23.79
C ALA A 126 -65.46 -23.22 -24.68
N ARG A 127 -65.24 -22.12 -25.42
CA ARG A 127 -66.23 -21.59 -26.38
C ARG A 127 -66.36 -22.47 -27.63
N ALA A 128 -65.25 -23.03 -28.12
CA ALA A 128 -65.25 -23.93 -29.28
C ALA A 128 -65.88 -25.30 -28.98
N ALA A 129 -65.85 -25.75 -27.73
CA ALA A 129 -66.52 -26.98 -27.29
C ALA A 129 -68.03 -26.81 -27.03
N ALA A 130 -68.53 -25.57 -27.01
CA ALA A 130 -69.94 -25.24 -26.78
C ALA A 130 -70.75 -24.96 -28.07
N THR A 131 -70.10 -25.09 -29.23
CA THR A 131 -70.69 -25.03 -30.58
C THR A 131 -70.61 -26.38 -31.25
#